data_AF-A0A7C5QUW3-F1
#
_entry.id   AF-A0A7C5QUW3-F1
#
_cell.length_a   1.000
_cell.length_b   1.000
_cell.length_c   1.000
_cell.angle_alpha   90.00
_cell.angle_beta   90.00
_cell.angle_gamma   90.00
#
_symmetry.space_group_name_H-M   'P 1'
#
loop_
_entity.id
_entity.type
_entity.pdbx_description
1 polymer ?
#
loop_
_entity_poly.entity_id
_entity_poly.type
_entity_poly.pdbx_seq_one_letter_code
_entity_poly.pdbx_strand_id
1 'polypeptide(L)'
;MKVSTQESFQVVYSLFEHEYLGYLFESFIVQLDDSGRLTLQHQNISALNAREFDSGLDDTDYELIDLMDSMQPEAVVHKFTRNGMKAKDFFLKYYACSDEEKKKYESLHKQVNTYMEGIRARIMERLQGKKVFEMGSDGKPTWKPLQIMPAKASV
;
A
#
# COMPACT_ATOMS: atom_id res chain seq x y z
N MET A 1 -16.15 7.25 6.54
CA MET A 1 -16.35 8.04 7.78
C MET A 1 -14.98 8.24 8.42
N LYS A 2 -14.69 9.39 9.05
CA LYS A 2 -13.39 9.62 9.69
C LYS A 2 -13.29 8.82 10.98
N VAL A 3 -12.12 8.27 11.30
CA VAL A 3 -11.86 7.59 12.58
C VAL A 3 -11.58 8.65 13.66
N SER A 4 -12.12 8.45 14.85
CA SER A 4 -11.88 9.31 16.00
C SER A 4 -10.57 8.92 16.68
N THR A 5 -9.66 9.87 16.86
CA THR A 5 -8.42 9.70 17.64
C THR A 5 -8.67 9.68 19.15
N GLN A 6 -9.88 10.06 19.60
CA GLN A 6 -10.28 10.04 21.00
C GLN A 6 -10.84 8.68 21.45
N GLU A 7 -11.18 7.82 20.49
CA GLU A 7 -11.71 6.48 20.73
C GLU A 7 -10.64 5.43 20.41
N SER A 8 -10.87 4.18 20.82
CA SER A 8 -9.90 3.10 20.57
C SER A 8 -9.84 2.77 19.07
N PHE A 9 -8.64 2.75 18.51
CA PHE A 9 -8.41 2.45 17.10
C PHE A 9 -7.25 1.48 16.91
N GLN A 10 -7.10 0.96 15.70
CA GLN A 10 -6.04 0.03 15.35
C GLN A 10 -5.52 0.32 13.93
N VAL A 11 -4.20 0.38 13.79
CA VAL A 11 -3.56 0.33 12.47
C VAL A 11 -3.63 -1.06 11.87
N VAL A 12 -3.99 -1.14 10.59
CA VAL A 12 -4.03 -2.37 9.79
C VAL A 12 -3.41 -2.11 8.42
N TYR A 13 -2.92 -3.17 7.79
CA TYR A 13 -2.28 -3.12 6.48
C TYR A 13 -3.07 -4.00 5.51
N SER A 14 -3.39 -3.46 4.34
CA SER A 14 -4.19 -4.15 3.34
C SER A 14 -3.40 -4.38 2.06
N LEU A 15 -3.43 -5.61 1.57
CA LEU A 15 -2.84 -6.05 0.31
C LEU A 15 -3.92 -6.06 -0.78
N PHE A 16 -3.59 -5.51 -1.95
CA PHE A 16 -4.46 -5.57 -3.12
C PHE A 16 -3.64 -5.65 -4.41
N GLU A 17 -4.27 -6.06 -5.51
CA GLU A 17 -3.62 -6.14 -6.82
C GLU A 17 -3.98 -4.93 -7.67
N HIS A 18 -2.96 -4.22 -8.15
CA HIS A 18 -3.11 -3.12 -9.10
C HIS A 18 -2.77 -3.61 -10.51
N GLU A 19 -3.64 -3.30 -11.49
CA GLU A 19 -3.58 -3.80 -12.86
C GLU A 19 -2.18 -3.73 -13.52
N TYR A 20 -1.44 -2.64 -13.29
CA TYR A 20 -0.14 -2.42 -13.92
C TYR A 20 1.06 -2.58 -12.98
N LEU A 21 0.83 -2.42 -11.68
CA LEU A 21 1.93 -2.40 -10.72
C LEU A 21 2.06 -3.74 -10.00
N GLY A 22 1.06 -4.63 -10.09
CA GLY A 22 0.97 -5.85 -9.30
C GLY A 22 0.53 -5.57 -7.87
N TYR A 23 0.98 -6.39 -6.92
CA TYR A 23 0.57 -6.27 -5.52
C TYR A 23 1.03 -4.96 -4.86
N LEU A 24 0.09 -4.23 -4.28
CA LEU A 24 0.33 -3.03 -3.48
C LEU A 24 -0.12 -3.25 -2.04
N PHE A 25 0.49 -2.48 -1.14
CA PHE A 25 0.07 -2.39 0.25
C PHE A 25 -0.40 -0.98 0.56
N GLU A 26 -1.39 -0.88 1.43
CA GLU A 26 -1.89 0.40 1.92
C GLU A 26 -2.23 0.30 3.41
N SER A 27 -1.98 1.38 4.13
CA SER A 27 -2.18 1.50 5.56
C SER A 27 -3.52 2.15 5.87
N PHE A 28 -4.20 1.61 6.89
CA PHE A 28 -5.47 2.14 7.37
C PHE A 28 -5.49 2.20 8.88
N ILE A 29 -6.24 3.16 9.41
CA ILE A 29 -6.73 3.12 10.78
C ILE A 29 -8.17 2.63 10.76
N VAL A 30 -8.51 1.73 11.68
CA VAL A 30 -9.86 1.19 11.87
C VAL A 30 -10.31 1.48 13.31
N GLN A 31 -11.52 2.01 13.47
CA GLN A 31 -12.13 2.20 14.79
C GLN A 31 -12.44 0.83 15.41
N LEU A 32 -12.19 0.69 16.71
CA LEU A 32 -12.58 -0.47 17.49
C LEU A 32 -13.93 -0.24 18.17
N ASP A 33 -14.71 -1.31 18.32
CA ASP A 33 -15.90 -1.27 19.18
C ASP A 33 -15.53 -1.42 20.67
N ASP A 34 -16.53 -1.33 21.55
CA ASP A 34 -16.36 -1.47 23.02
C ASP A 34 -15.76 -2.82 23.44
N SER A 35 -15.77 -3.82 22.55
CA SER A 35 -15.17 -5.14 22.77
C SER A 35 -13.78 -5.28 22.14
N GLY A 36 -13.21 -4.19 21.58
CA GLY A 36 -11.91 -4.17 20.92
C GLY A 36 -11.89 -4.81 19.53
N ARG A 37 -13.06 -5.01 18.89
CA ARG A 37 -13.16 -5.61 17.56
C ARG A 37 -13.09 -4.55 16.48
N LEU A 38 -12.48 -4.91 15.34
CA LEU A 38 -12.43 -4.04 14.16
C LEU A 38 -13.84 -3.77 13.62
N THR A 39 -14.17 -2.50 13.41
CA THR A 39 -15.45 -2.06 12.84
C THR A 39 -15.33 -1.81 11.33
N LEU A 40 -16.43 -1.40 10.71
CA LEU A 40 -16.44 -0.94 9.31
C LEU A 40 -15.98 0.52 9.17
N GLN A 41 -15.73 1.23 10.27
CA GLN A 41 -15.28 2.61 10.23
C GLN A 41 -13.76 2.63 10.11
N HIS A 42 -13.28 2.97 8.92
CA HIS A 42 -11.87 3.04 8.60
C HIS A 42 -11.53 4.30 7.81
N GLN A 43 -10.27 4.69 7.86
CA GLN A 43 -9.70 5.72 6.99
C GLN A 43 -8.29 5.34 6.57
N ASN A 44 -7.91 5.71 5.35
CA ASN A 44 -6.53 5.61 4.90
C ASN A 44 -5.63 6.51 5.78
N ILE A 45 -4.42 6.04 6.06
CA ILE A 45 -3.38 6.79 6.76
C ILE A 45 -2.14 6.85 5.86
N SER A 46 -1.55 8.04 5.78
CA SER A 46 -0.34 8.36 5.03
C SER A 46 0.61 9.16 5.92
N ALA A 47 1.83 9.41 5.46
CA ALA A 47 2.82 10.19 6.20
C ALA A 47 2.31 11.60 6.56
N LEU A 48 1.34 12.13 5.81
CA LEU A 48 0.75 13.45 6.02
C LEU A 48 -0.15 13.52 7.27
N ASN A 49 -0.88 12.46 7.58
CA ASN A 49 -1.86 12.44 8.66
C ASN A 49 -1.51 11.44 9.78
N ALA A 50 -0.45 10.65 9.63
CA ALA A 50 -0.11 9.59 10.59
C ALA A 50 0.15 10.10 12.01
N ARG A 51 0.67 11.33 12.13
CA ARG A 51 0.92 11.96 13.44
C ARG A 51 -0.35 12.21 14.26
N GLU A 52 -1.53 12.23 13.64
CA GLU A 52 -2.79 12.33 14.36
C GLU A 52 -3.10 11.06 15.16
N PHE A 53 -2.47 9.92 14.82
CA PHE A 53 -2.72 8.60 15.38
C PHE A 53 -1.53 8.03 16.17
N ASP A 54 -0.60 8.89 16.58
CA ASP A 54 0.66 8.56 17.27
C ASP A 54 0.49 7.58 18.45
N SER A 55 -0.62 7.70 19.20
CA SER A 55 -0.91 6.83 20.35
C SER A 55 -1.11 5.35 20.00
N GLY A 56 -1.32 5.01 18.72
CA GLY A 56 -1.53 3.65 18.24
C GLY A 56 -0.53 3.21 17.17
N LEU A 57 0.58 3.93 17.02
CA LEU A 57 1.64 3.66 16.04
C LEU A 57 2.99 3.50 16.73
N ASP A 58 3.84 2.64 16.17
CA ASP A 58 5.25 2.55 16.52
C ASP A 58 6.16 2.99 15.36
N ASP A 59 7.47 3.05 15.60
CA ASP A 59 8.48 3.43 14.60
C ASP A 59 8.40 2.56 13.33
N THR A 60 8.05 1.28 13.47
CA THR A 60 7.90 0.37 12.33
C THR A 60 6.67 0.72 11.51
N ASP A 61 5.59 1.17 12.16
CA ASP A 61 4.39 1.63 11.47
C ASP A 61 4.67 2.88 10.64
N TYR A 62 5.47 3.82 11.15
CA TYR A 62 5.90 4.99 10.38
C TYR A 62 6.74 4.61 9.15
N GLU A 63 7.70 3.70 9.31
CA GLU A 63 8.48 3.19 8.18
C GLU A 63 7.60 2.48 7.13
N LEU A 64 6.61 1.71 7.57
CA LEU A 64 5.67 1.02 6.69
C LEU A 64 4.80 2.02 5.92
N ILE A 65 4.26 3.04 6.60
CA ILE A 65 3.44 4.09 5.99
C ILE A 65 4.25 4.82 4.89
N ASP A 66 5.49 5.22 5.17
CA ASP A 66 6.34 5.88 4.18
C ASP A 66 6.62 5.00 2.95
N LEU A 67 6.87 3.70 3.18
CA LEU A 67 7.05 2.73 2.10
C LEU A 67 5.79 2.58 1.27
N MET A 68 4.62 2.48 1.90
CA MET A 68 3.32 2.34 1.25
C MET A 68 2.90 3.60 0.49
N ASP A 69 3.24 4.79 0.98
CA ASP A 69 3.06 6.04 0.24
C ASP A 69 3.93 6.06 -1.02
N SER A 70 5.17 5.59 -0.92
CA SER A 70 6.13 5.58 -2.04
C SER A 70 5.82 4.59 -3.16
N MET A 71 4.93 3.61 -2.89
CA MET A 71 4.45 2.63 -3.87
C MET A 71 3.11 3.01 -4.50
N GLN A 72 2.45 4.08 -4.03
CA GLN A 72 1.19 4.54 -4.62
C GLN A 72 1.39 4.94 -6.10
N PRO A 73 0.37 4.73 -6.96
CA PRO A 73 0.48 4.98 -8.40
C PRO A 73 1.04 6.36 -8.75
N GLU A 74 0.56 7.41 -8.08
CA GLU A 74 1.01 8.78 -8.27
C GLU A 74 2.49 8.96 -7.88
N ALA A 75 2.91 8.40 -6.74
CA ALA A 75 4.28 8.50 -6.27
C ALA A 75 5.27 7.78 -7.22
N VAL A 76 4.88 6.59 -7.69
CA VAL A 76 5.65 5.83 -8.68
C VAL A 76 5.79 6.65 -9.97
N VAL A 77 4.69 7.20 -10.50
CA VAL A 77 4.73 7.97 -11.74
C VAL A 77 5.55 9.24 -11.60
N HIS A 78 5.45 9.94 -10.47
CA HIS A 78 6.31 11.10 -10.20
C HIS A 78 7.80 10.74 -10.13
N LYS A 79 8.15 9.55 -9.68
CA LYS A 79 9.54 9.08 -9.66
C LYS A 79 10.12 8.86 -11.06
N PHE A 80 9.31 8.34 -11.99
CA PHE A 80 9.75 7.94 -13.33
C PHE A 80 9.41 8.93 -14.43
N THR A 81 8.76 10.04 -14.11
CA THR A 81 8.41 11.10 -15.06
C THR A 81 8.88 12.46 -14.58
N ARG A 82 9.27 13.33 -15.52
CA ARG A 82 9.74 14.69 -15.20
C ARG A 82 8.62 15.74 -15.14
N ASN A 83 7.42 15.42 -15.61
CA ASN A 83 6.41 16.43 -15.98
C ASN A 83 5.13 16.40 -15.12
N GLY A 84 5.15 15.77 -13.95
CA GLY A 84 3.94 15.69 -13.11
C GLY A 84 2.77 15.00 -13.82
N MET A 85 3.07 14.02 -14.69
CA MET A 85 2.07 13.24 -15.42
C MET A 85 1.15 12.53 -14.43
N LYS A 86 -0.16 12.53 -14.69
CA LYS A 86 -1.11 11.79 -13.86
C LYS A 86 -0.92 10.28 -14.05
N ALA A 87 -1.19 9.52 -12.99
CA ALA A 87 -1.04 8.06 -13.00
C ALA A 87 -1.80 7.40 -14.17
N LYS A 88 -3.08 7.77 -14.36
CA LYS A 88 -3.91 7.28 -15.46
C LYS A 88 -3.28 7.48 -16.84
N ASP A 89 -2.75 8.67 -17.11
CA ASP A 89 -2.16 9.00 -18.41
C ASP A 89 -0.85 8.24 -18.64
N PHE A 90 -0.07 8.05 -17.57
CA PHE A 90 1.15 7.25 -17.62
C PHE A 90 0.84 5.80 -17.97
N PHE A 91 -0.09 5.16 -17.27
CA PHE A 91 -0.42 3.77 -17.55
C PHE A 91 -1.06 3.60 -18.92
N LEU A 92 -1.93 4.52 -19.35
CA LEU A 92 -2.52 4.49 -20.69
C LEU A 92 -1.43 4.54 -21.79
N LYS A 93 -0.43 5.41 -21.61
CA LYS A 93 0.62 5.62 -22.61
C LYS A 93 1.66 4.49 -22.63
N TYR A 94 2.09 4.02 -21.46
CA TYR A 94 3.25 3.13 -21.35
C TYR A 94 2.88 1.67 -21.10
N TYR A 95 1.65 1.36 -20.64
CA TYR A 95 1.23 0.00 -20.26
C TYR A 95 0.03 -0.50 -21.06
N ALA A 96 -1.01 0.32 -21.26
CA ALA A 96 -2.19 -0.04 -22.05
C ALA A 96 -2.04 0.30 -23.56
N CYS A 97 -0.80 0.37 -24.06
CA CYS A 97 -0.49 0.54 -25.47
C CYS A 97 -0.29 -0.82 -26.19
N SER A 98 -0.08 -0.76 -27.51
CA SER A 98 0.14 -1.98 -28.31
C SER A 98 1.40 -2.75 -27.88
N ASP A 99 1.48 -4.05 -28.16
CA ASP A 99 2.62 -4.87 -27.75
C ASP A 99 3.95 -4.43 -28.40
N GLU A 100 3.88 -3.88 -29.61
CA GLU A 100 5.02 -3.28 -30.31
C GLU A 100 5.53 -2.01 -29.63
N GLU A 101 4.63 -1.21 -29.04
CA GLU A 101 4.97 -0.03 -28.26
C GLU A 101 5.50 -0.39 -26.88
N LYS A 102 4.90 -1.38 -26.21
CA LYS A 102 5.38 -1.89 -24.92
C LYS A 102 6.85 -2.31 -24.98
N LYS A 103 7.29 -2.96 -26.07
CA LYS A 103 8.71 -3.32 -26.29
C LYS A 103 9.63 -2.10 -26.28
N LYS A 104 9.17 -0.94 -26.76
CA LYS A 104 9.95 0.32 -26.72
C LYS A 104 10.14 0.82 -25.28
N TYR A 105 9.25 0.45 -24.36
CA TYR A 105 9.24 0.86 -22.97
C TYR A 105 9.72 -0.23 -22.00
N GLU A 106 10.27 -1.34 -22.51
CA GLU A 106 10.71 -2.47 -21.68
C GLU A 106 11.71 -2.06 -20.59
N SER A 107 12.66 -1.16 -20.94
CA SER A 107 13.61 -0.62 -19.97
C SER A 107 12.92 0.16 -18.83
N LEU A 108 11.87 0.92 -19.14
CA LEU A 108 11.07 1.65 -18.15
C LEU A 108 10.31 0.67 -17.26
N HIS A 109 9.64 -0.33 -17.85
CA HIS A 109 8.92 -1.36 -17.10
C HIS A 109 9.84 -2.13 -16.16
N LYS A 110 11.04 -2.50 -16.61
CA LYS A 110 12.03 -3.17 -15.77
C LYS A 110 12.46 -2.30 -14.59
N GLN A 111 12.65 -0.99 -14.81
CA GLN A 111 13.01 -0.06 -13.74
C GLN A 111 11.88 0.11 -12.73
N VAL A 112 10.64 0.26 -13.18
CA VAL A 112 9.45 0.33 -12.32
C VAL A 112 9.32 -0.97 -11.52
N ASN A 113 9.38 -2.13 -12.16
CA ASN A 113 9.28 -3.42 -11.49
C ASN A 113 10.38 -3.61 -10.44
N THR A 114 11.63 -3.29 -10.78
CA THR A 114 12.76 -3.39 -9.83
C THR A 114 12.54 -2.48 -8.61
N TYR A 115 12.02 -1.27 -8.83
CA TYR A 115 11.70 -0.34 -7.75
C TYR A 115 10.57 -0.87 -6.86
N MET A 116 9.49 -1.37 -7.46
CA MET A 116 8.33 -1.91 -6.74
C MET A 116 8.70 -3.16 -5.93
N GLU A 117 9.46 -4.09 -6.52
CA GLU A 117 9.98 -5.28 -5.83
C GLU A 117 10.88 -4.90 -4.65
N GLY A 118 11.72 -3.88 -4.81
CA GLY A 118 12.54 -3.37 -3.71
C GLY A 118 11.72 -2.83 -2.55
N ILE A 119 10.59 -2.16 -2.82
CA ILE A 119 9.67 -1.69 -1.78
C ILE A 119 8.95 -2.88 -1.12
N ARG A 120 8.40 -3.81 -1.92
CA ARG A 120 7.71 -5.01 -1.41
C ARG A 120 8.59 -5.80 -0.47
N ALA A 121 9.86 -6.03 -0.85
CA ALA A 121 10.80 -6.73 0.00
C ALA A 121 10.97 -6.05 1.36
N ARG A 122 11.15 -4.72 1.38
CA ARG A 122 11.30 -3.93 2.61
C ARG A 122 10.04 -3.91 3.48
N ILE A 123 8.86 -3.87 2.85
CA ILE A 123 7.56 -3.94 3.54
C ILE A 123 7.39 -5.33 4.18
N MET A 124 7.60 -6.41 3.42
CA MET A 124 7.43 -7.78 3.90
C MET A 124 8.33 -8.10 5.10
N GLU A 125 9.54 -7.54 5.15
CA GLU A 125 10.44 -7.68 6.30
C GLU A 125 9.92 -6.99 7.57
N ARG A 126 9.10 -5.95 7.44
CA ARG A 126 8.55 -5.13 8.54
C ARG A 126 7.13 -5.50 8.97
N LEU A 127 6.40 -6.24 8.13
CA LEU A 127 5.01 -6.63 8.41
C LEU A 127 4.88 -7.76 9.44
N GLN A 128 5.98 -8.36 9.89
CA GLN A 128 5.93 -9.43 10.89
C GLN A 128 5.27 -8.95 12.19
N GLY A 129 4.26 -9.70 12.65
CA GLY A 129 3.49 -9.35 13.86
C GLY A 129 2.48 -8.22 13.68
N LYS A 130 2.39 -7.60 12.51
CA LYS A 130 1.39 -6.57 12.19
C LYS A 130 0.07 -7.21 11.72
N LYS A 131 -1.04 -6.48 11.85
CA LYS A 131 -2.36 -6.93 11.38
C LYS A 131 -2.49 -6.69 9.87
N VAL A 132 -2.37 -7.76 9.10
CA VAL A 132 -2.42 -7.72 7.63
C VAL A 132 -3.67 -8.40 7.10
N PHE A 133 -4.23 -7.84 6.04
CA PHE A 133 -5.44 -8.33 5.39
C PHE A 133 -5.31 -8.25 3.87
N GLU A 134 -6.13 -9.03 3.18
CA GLU A 134 -6.47 -8.82 1.77
C GLU A 134 -7.61 -7.79 1.71
N MET A 135 -7.51 -6.85 0.79
CA MET A 135 -8.55 -5.84 0.57
C MET A 135 -9.74 -6.47 -0.16
N GLY A 136 -10.95 -6.14 0.27
CA GLY A 136 -12.17 -6.56 -0.42
C GLY A 136 -12.33 -5.85 -1.76
N SER A 137 -13.08 -6.46 -2.68
CA SER A 137 -13.43 -5.84 -3.97
C SER A 137 -14.25 -4.54 -3.81
N ASP A 138 -14.83 -4.32 -2.64
CA ASP A 138 -15.54 -3.10 -2.24
C ASP A 138 -14.62 -2.03 -1.63
N GLY A 139 -13.29 -2.27 -1.62
CA GLY A 139 -12.29 -1.37 -1.06
C GLY A 139 -12.18 -1.43 0.47
N LYS A 140 -12.81 -2.43 1.12
CA LYS A 140 -12.68 -2.59 2.58
C LYS A 140 -11.32 -3.18 2.95
N PRO A 141 -10.57 -2.55 3.86
CA PRO A 141 -9.19 -2.94 4.15
C PRO A 141 -9.07 -4.19 5.01
N THR A 142 -10.16 -4.72 5.57
CA THR A 142 -10.16 -5.84 6.53
C THR A 142 -10.98 -7.04 6.06
N TRP A 143 -10.97 -7.36 4.76
CA TRP A 143 -11.84 -8.41 4.22
C TRP A 143 -11.41 -9.81 4.66
N LYS A 144 -10.16 -10.20 4.37
CA LYS A 144 -9.64 -11.53 4.75
C LYS A 144 -8.30 -11.39 5.48
N PRO A 145 -8.17 -11.89 6.72
CA PRO A 145 -6.91 -11.80 7.46
C PRO A 145 -5.82 -12.61 6.77
N LEU A 146 -4.62 -12.05 6.71
CA LEU A 146 -3.42 -12.68 6.17
C LEU A 146 -2.41 -12.91 7.29
N GLN A 147 -1.76 -14.07 7.24
CA GLN A 147 -0.67 -14.40 8.14
C GLN A 147 0.67 -14.21 7.41
N ILE A 148 1.51 -13.34 7.96
CA ILE A 148 2.88 -13.17 7.47
C ILE A 148 3.75 -14.28 8.06
N MET A 149 4.37 -15.07 7.19
CA MET A 149 5.25 -16.15 7.61
C MET A 149 6.61 -15.59 8.05
N PRO A 150 7.20 -16.11 9.14
CA PRO A 150 8.50 -15.64 9.63
C PRO A 150 9.66 -16.03 8.71
N ALA A 151 9.52 -17.14 7.99
CA ALA A 151 10.50 -17.62 7.03
C ALA A 151 10.25 -17.03 5.64
N LYS A 152 11.33 -16.64 4.95
CA LYS A 152 11.27 -16.27 3.53
C LYS A 152 10.84 -17.49 2.72
N ALA A 153 10.12 -17.26 1.63
CA ALA A 153 9.78 -18.32 0.70
C ALA A 153 11.06 -18.95 0.12
N SER A 154 11.11 -20.28 0.07
CA SER A 154 12.15 -21.04 -0.63
C SER A 154 11.70 -21.30 -2.07
N VAL A 155 12.63 -21.19 -3.03
CA VAL A 155 12.43 -21.58 -4.43
C VAL A 155 13.15 -22.89 -4.71
#